data_AF-A0A4Q4V3T3-F1
#
_entry.id   AF-A0A4Q4V3T3-F1
#
_cell.length_a   1.000
_cell.length_b   1.000
_cell.length_c   1.000
_cell.angle_alpha   90.00
_cell.angle_beta   90.00
_cell.angle_gamma   90.00
#
_symmetry.space_group_name_H-M   'P 1'
#
loop_
_entity.id
_entity.type
_entity.pdbx_description
1 polymer ?
#
loop_
_entity_poly.entity_id
_entity_poly.type
_entity_poly.pdbx_seq_one_letter_code
_entity_poly.pdbx_strand_id
1 'polypeptide(L)'
;MFAKLSLVIALGASAVQATQTFRNTGTLSGWDRRFTENKGTIQEVTNIVYKGPTALKMTQVWDPNWSGRFHSEVFKYNAYKKGDTGFYGFAFRLQDNWEFNPQSYNLA
;
A
#
# COMPACT_ATOMS: atom_id res chain seq x y z
N MET A 1 -55.64 -0.71 -36.14
CA MET A 1 -54.90 -1.33 -35.01
C MET A 1 -53.61 -0.54 -34.87
N PHE A 2 -53.50 0.34 -33.87
CA PHE A 2 -52.31 1.21 -33.71
C PHE A 2 -51.23 0.47 -32.93
N ALA A 3 -50.07 0.25 -33.55
CA ALA A 3 -48.92 -0.36 -32.89
C ALA A 3 -48.35 0.63 -31.85
N LYS A 4 -48.30 0.22 -30.59
CA LYS A 4 -47.63 0.97 -29.52
C LYS A 4 -46.12 0.85 -29.71
N LEU A 5 -45.46 1.99 -29.91
CA LEU A 5 -44.00 2.08 -29.90
C LEU A 5 -43.57 2.21 -28.43
N SER A 6 -43.05 1.14 -27.84
CA SER A 6 -42.45 1.18 -26.51
C SER A 6 -41.03 1.74 -26.62
N LEU A 7 -40.83 2.97 -26.15
CA LEU A 7 -39.52 3.60 -26.02
C LEU A 7 -38.79 2.97 -24.82
N VAL A 8 -37.85 2.08 -25.09
CA VAL A 8 -36.93 1.54 -24.07
C VAL A 8 -35.88 2.61 -23.78
N ILE A 9 -36.03 3.32 -22.66
CA ILE A 9 -34.98 4.18 -22.13
C ILE A 9 -33.90 3.25 -21.55
N ALA A 10 -32.83 3.04 -22.31
CA ALA A 10 -31.63 2.41 -21.78
C ALA A 10 -31.03 3.37 -20.74
N LEU A 11 -31.21 3.07 -19.45
CA LEU A 11 -30.43 3.70 -18.38
C LEU A 11 -28.96 3.35 -18.65
N GLY A 12 -28.23 4.32 -19.19
CA GLY A 12 -26.79 4.23 -19.35
C GLY A 12 -26.14 4.13 -17.98
N ALA A 13 -25.91 2.90 -17.51
CA ALA A 13 -24.96 2.65 -16.45
C ALA A 13 -23.59 3.07 -16.99
N SER A 14 -23.15 4.27 -16.66
CA SER A 14 -21.78 4.70 -16.89
C SER A 14 -20.86 3.73 -16.15
N ALA A 15 -20.23 2.83 -16.89
CA ALA A 15 -19.24 1.91 -16.34
C ALA A 15 -18.13 2.75 -15.71
N VAL A 16 -18.01 2.71 -14.38
CA VAL A 16 -16.92 3.37 -13.67
C VAL A 16 -15.66 2.56 -13.94
N GLN A 17 -14.76 3.10 -14.75
CA GLN A 17 -13.48 2.48 -15.03
C GLN A 17 -12.49 2.84 -13.92
N ALA A 18 -12.06 1.85 -13.14
CA ALA A 18 -10.99 2.04 -12.17
C ALA A 18 -9.67 2.32 -12.90
N THR A 19 -8.90 3.30 -12.42
CA THR A 19 -7.56 3.60 -12.93
C THR A 19 -6.53 3.40 -11.83
N GLN A 20 -5.34 2.96 -12.20
CA GLN A 20 -4.23 2.86 -11.25
C GLN A 20 -3.63 4.25 -11.01
N THR A 21 -3.92 4.83 -9.85
CA THR A 21 -3.46 6.18 -9.48
C THR A 21 -2.06 6.20 -8.88
N PHE A 22 -1.58 5.05 -8.38
CA PHE A 22 -0.24 4.90 -7.82
C PHE A 22 0.33 3.52 -8.10
N ARG A 23 1.64 3.48 -8.40
CA ARG A 23 2.42 2.26 -8.57
C ARG A 23 3.82 2.49 -8.03
N ASN A 24 4.28 1.57 -7.19
CA ASN A 24 5.68 1.51 -6.79
C ASN A 24 6.19 0.08 -7.01
N THR A 25 7.39 -0.05 -7.57
CA THR A 25 8.00 -1.35 -7.90
C THR A 25 9.11 -1.73 -6.93
N GLY A 26 9.00 -1.31 -5.66
CA GLY A 26 10.01 -1.58 -4.66
C GLY A 26 11.15 -0.56 -4.68
N THR A 27 10.84 0.71 -4.92
CA THR A 27 11.80 1.82 -4.88
C THR A 27 11.34 2.87 -3.87
N LEU A 28 12.27 3.63 -3.32
CA LEU A 28 12.01 4.77 -2.47
C LEU A 28 11.51 5.99 -3.25
N SER A 29 11.76 6.05 -4.56
CA SER A 29 11.18 7.07 -5.45
C SER A 29 9.66 6.86 -5.62
N GLY A 30 8.90 7.95 -5.70
CA GLY A 30 7.44 7.96 -5.92
C GLY A 30 6.59 8.00 -4.64
N TRP A 31 7.17 7.68 -3.48
CA TRP A 31 6.54 7.91 -2.17
C TRP A 31 6.66 9.39 -1.77
N ASP A 32 5.66 9.89 -1.06
CA ASP A 32 5.61 11.30 -0.66
C ASP A 32 6.46 11.56 0.60
N ARG A 33 6.62 10.54 1.46
CA ARG A 33 7.47 10.61 2.66
C ARG A 33 8.10 9.27 3.00
N ARG A 34 9.29 9.33 3.58
CA ARG A 34 9.95 8.26 4.33
C ARG A 34 9.93 8.65 5.81
N PHE A 35 9.54 7.74 6.69
CA PHE A 35 9.48 7.99 8.13
C PHE A 35 10.12 6.85 8.88
N THR A 36 11.14 7.19 9.66
CA THR A 36 11.84 6.26 10.53
C THR A 36 11.87 6.87 11.92
N GLU A 37 11.56 6.07 12.92
CA GLU A 37 11.74 6.41 14.32
C GLU A 37 12.81 5.53 14.94
N ASN A 38 13.49 6.10 15.94
CA ASN A 38 14.52 5.43 16.72
C ASN A 38 15.55 4.72 15.81
N LYS A 39 15.68 3.40 15.91
CA LYS A 39 16.65 2.57 15.18
C LYS A 39 16.06 1.96 13.90
N GLY A 40 15.01 2.58 13.37
CA GLY A 40 14.33 2.16 12.15
C GLY A 40 15.15 2.44 10.90
N THR A 41 15.08 1.54 9.91
CA THR A 41 15.67 1.78 8.58
C THR A 41 14.71 1.43 7.46
N ILE A 42 14.86 2.12 6.33
CA ILE A 42 14.18 1.84 5.06
C ILE A 42 15.24 1.86 3.96
N GLN A 43 15.44 0.74 3.29
CA GLN A 43 16.49 0.58 2.28
C GLN A 43 15.92 0.00 0.98
N GLU A 44 16.37 0.49 -0.17
CA GLU A 44 16.22 -0.26 -1.42
C GLU A 44 17.24 -1.40 -1.42
N VAL A 45 16.79 -2.61 -1.75
CA VAL A 45 17.61 -3.80 -1.81
C VAL A 45 17.39 -4.55 -3.12
N THR A 46 18.40 -5.28 -3.58
CA THR A 46 18.37 -6.04 -4.84
C THR A 46 18.45 -7.55 -4.64
N ASN A 47 18.74 -8.01 -3.41
CA ASN A 47 19.00 -9.41 -3.11
C ASN A 47 17.73 -10.23 -2.79
N ILE A 48 16.71 -9.61 -2.19
CA ILE A 48 15.42 -10.24 -1.89
C ILE A 48 14.34 -9.36 -2.50
N VAL A 49 13.78 -9.80 -3.62
CA VAL A 49 12.83 -9.02 -4.43
C VAL A 49 11.67 -9.88 -4.89
N TYR A 50 10.44 -9.37 -4.78
CA TYR A 50 9.24 -10.07 -5.27
C TYR A 50 9.09 -9.98 -6.79
N LYS A 51 9.31 -8.78 -7.36
CA LYS A 51 9.21 -8.52 -8.80
C LYS A 51 10.06 -7.32 -9.19
N GLY A 52 10.77 -7.42 -10.31
CA GLY A 52 11.67 -6.36 -10.79
C GLY A 52 13.04 -6.42 -10.13
N PRO A 53 13.86 -5.35 -10.22
CA PRO A 53 15.24 -5.35 -9.75
C PRO A 53 15.40 -4.98 -8.27
N THR A 54 14.39 -4.35 -7.65
CA THR A 54 14.50 -3.81 -6.29
C THR A 54 13.27 -4.13 -5.43
N ALA A 55 13.47 -4.13 -4.12
CA ALA A 55 12.41 -4.10 -3.11
C ALA A 55 12.78 -3.12 -1.99
N LEU A 56 11.80 -2.78 -1.15
CA LEU A 56 12.06 -2.05 0.09
C LEU A 56 12.22 -3.03 1.25
N LYS A 57 13.30 -2.84 2.02
CA LYS A 57 13.55 -3.54 3.28
C LYS A 57 13.34 -2.55 4.42
N MET A 58 12.34 -2.81 5.25
CA MET A 58 12.04 -2.06 6.45
C MET A 58 12.57 -2.85 7.64
N THR A 59 13.32 -2.19 8.52
CA THR A 59 13.80 -2.81 9.76
C THR A 59 13.49 -1.92 10.95
N GLN A 60 13.40 -2.54 12.12
CA GLN A 60 13.26 -1.84 13.37
C GLN A 60 13.95 -2.65 14.47
N VAL A 61 14.61 -1.96 15.40
CA VAL A 61 15.38 -2.60 16.48
C VAL A 61 14.84 -2.12 17.81
N TRP A 62 14.47 -3.08 18.67
CA TRP A 62 14.02 -2.79 20.02
C TRP A 62 15.08 -2.01 20.80
N ASP A 63 14.64 -0.98 21.52
CA ASP A 63 15.49 -0.18 22.39
C ASP A 63 14.80 -0.01 23.75
N PRO A 64 15.36 -0.58 24.84
CA PRO A 64 14.74 -0.49 26.16
C PRO A 64 14.74 0.93 26.73
N ASN A 65 15.55 1.86 26.19
CA ASN A 65 15.61 3.25 26.65
C ASN A 65 14.68 4.18 25.86
N TRP A 66 13.96 3.67 24.86
CA TRP A 66 13.08 4.45 24.01
C TRP A 66 11.64 4.39 24.51
N SER A 67 11.04 5.56 24.73
CA SER A 67 9.66 5.70 25.20
C SER A 67 8.65 6.09 24.10
N GLY A 68 9.12 6.22 22.85
CA GLY A 68 8.29 6.60 21.71
C GLY A 68 7.72 5.40 20.94
N ARG A 69 7.33 5.64 19.69
CA ARG A 69 6.86 4.61 18.75
C ARG A 69 7.98 4.08 17.86
N PHE A 70 7.67 3.07 17.06
CA PHE A 70 8.62 2.31 16.26
C PHE A 70 8.16 2.22 14.80
N HIS A 71 8.05 3.35 14.11
CA HIS A 71 7.68 3.40 12.69
C HIS A 71 8.90 3.30 11.76
N SER A 72 8.77 2.51 10.68
CA SER A 72 9.70 2.41 9.54
C SER A 72 8.86 2.31 8.26
N GLU A 73 8.34 3.44 7.79
CA GLU A 73 7.22 3.51 6.84
C GLU A 73 7.51 4.44 5.65
N VAL A 74 6.84 4.14 4.53
CA VAL A 74 6.73 5.05 3.39
C VAL A 74 5.27 5.45 3.21
N PHE A 75 5.03 6.71 2.86
CA PHE A 75 3.68 7.27 2.79
C PHE A 75 3.32 7.63 1.35
N LYS A 76 2.09 7.28 0.98
CA LYS A 76 1.39 7.93 -0.12
C LYS A 76 0.22 8.73 0.45
N TYR A 77 0.35 10.05 0.44
CA TYR A 77 -0.69 10.96 0.90
C TYR A 77 -1.82 11.06 -0.13
N ASN A 78 -2.99 11.47 0.36
CA ASN A 78 -4.18 11.69 -0.47
C ASN A 78 -4.60 10.45 -1.28
N ALA A 79 -4.36 9.24 -0.74
CA ALA A 79 -4.73 7.99 -1.41
C ALA A 79 -6.25 7.78 -1.45
N TYR A 80 -6.99 8.33 -0.48
CA TYR A 80 -8.45 8.38 -0.48
C TYR A 80 -8.98 9.60 0.26
N LYS A 81 -10.26 9.90 0.04
CA LYS A 81 -11.10 10.74 0.89
C LYS A 81 -12.45 10.05 1.14
N LYS A 82 -13.23 10.61 2.08
CA LYS A 82 -14.57 10.09 2.40
C LYS A 82 -15.44 10.06 1.13
N GLY A 83 -16.03 8.89 0.85
CA GLY A 83 -16.88 8.65 -0.31
C GLY A 83 -16.18 7.96 -1.48
N ASP A 84 -14.85 7.83 -1.45
CA ASP A 84 -14.12 7.13 -2.50
C ASP A 84 -14.29 5.61 -2.39
N THR A 85 -14.25 4.93 -3.54
CA THR A 85 -14.01 3.49 -3.64
C THR A 85 -12.66 3.28 -4.32
N GLY A 86 -11.74 2.61 -3.63
CA GLY A 86 -10.39 2.37 -4.13
C GLY A 86 -9.91 0.95 -3.80
N PHE A 87 -8.93 0.48 -4.55
CA PHE A 87 -8.31 -0.83 -4.37
C PHE A 87 -6.83 -0.66 -4.04
N TYR A 88 -6.37 -1.41 -3.03
CA TYR A 88 -4.99 -1.38 -2.55
C TYR A 88 -4.41 -2.78 -2.63
N GLY A 89 -3.18 -2.88 -3.13
CA GLY A 89 -2.45 -4.12 -3.21
C GLY A 89 -0.98 -3.89 -2.91
N PHE A 90 -0.42 -4.72 -2.03
CA PHE A 90 0.99 -4.72 -1.71
C PHE A 90 1.45 -6.16 -1.47
N ALA A 91 2.73 -6.41 -1.76
CA ALA A 91 3.40 -7.66 -1.39
C ALA A 91 4.33 -7.35 -0.22
N PHE A 92 4.34 -8.23 0.78
CA PHE A 92 5.26 -8.15 1.90
C PHE A 92 5.91 -9.52 2.13
N ARG A 93 7.03 -9.51 2.84
CA ARG A 93 7.74 -10.71 3.25
C ARG A 93 8.31 -10.50 4.64
N LEU A 94 8.11 -11.46 5.53
CA LEU A 94 8.83 -11.54 6.80
C LEU A 94 10.19 -12.21 6.57
N GLN A 95 11.18 -11.90 7.40
CA GLN A 95 12.47 -12.60 7.37
C GLN A 95 12.29 -14.10 7.67
N ASP A 96 13.18 -14.96 7.15
CA ASP A 96 13.01 -16.42 7.26
C ASP A 96 12.99 -16.92 8.71
N ASN A 97 13.73 -16.24 9.60
CA ASN A 97 13.77 -16.50 11.03
C ASN A 97 12.83 -15.56 11.81
N TRP A 98 11.67 -15.21 11.25
CA TRP A 98 10.68 -14.41 11.97
C TRP A 98 10.20 -15.15 13.22
N GLU A 99 10.38 -14.54 14.38
CA GLU A 99 9.89 -15.06 15.65
C GLU A 99 8.43 -14.68 15.84
N PHE A 100 7.52 -15.63 15.59
CA PHE A 100 6.11 -15.43 15.90
C PHE A 100 5.90 -15.36 17.40
N ASN A 101 5.27 -14.27 17.85
CA ASN A 101 4.94 -14.05 19.25
C ASN A 101 3.56 -13.35 19.34
N PRO A 102 2.98 -13.19 20.55
CA PRO A 102 1.64 -12.61 20.72
C PRO A 102 1.54 -11.09 20.46
N GLN A 103 2.65 -10.39 20.21
CA GLN A 103 2.65 -8.96 19.98
C GLN A 103 2.23 -8.62 18.55
N SER A 104 1.75 -7.38 18.37
CA SER A 104 1.38 -6.87 17.05
C SER A 104 2.56 -6.19 16.36
N TYR A 105 2.72 -6.50 15.07
CA TYR A 105 3.65 -5.85 14.16
C TYR A 105 2.85 -5.38 12.94
N ASN A 106 2.56 -4.07 12.87
CA ASN A 106 1.73 -3.50 11.81
C ASN A 106 2.53 -3.36 10.50
N LEU A 107 1.91 -3.67 9.35
CA LEU A 107 2.55 -3.68 8.04
C LEU A 107 1.96 -2.67 7.05
N ALA A 108 0.70 -2.27 7.23
CA ALA A 108 -0.03 -1.27 6.44
C ALA A 108 -1.26 -0.80 7.20
#